data_AF-X1EJK9-F1
#
_entry.id   AF-X1EJK9-F1
#
_cell.length_a   1.000
_cell.length_b   1.000
_cell.length_c   1.000
_cell.angle_alpha   90.00
_cell.angle_beta   90.00
_cell.angle_gamma   90.00
#
_symmetry.space_group_name_H-M   'P 1'
#
loop_
_entity.id
_entity.type
_entity.pdbx_description
1 polymer ?
#
loop_
_entity_poly.entity_id
_entity_poly.type
_entity_poly.pdbx_seq_one_letter_code
_entity_poly.pdbx_strand_id
1 'polypeptide(L)'
;MRKTRKISAEEKLYVASQWQLMWRKFRRHKLAILGGTIVLILYITVIFCEFFSPYEIYERHMEYTYYPPQKIHFFDEEKNFHLRPFVYGINMKFDLATFTAIYTEDKSEKNPIYFLVHGDEYKLWNIF
;
A
#
# COMPACT_ATOMS: atom_id res chain seq x y z
N MET A 1 21.76 -50.65 21.34
CA MET A 1 20.68 -49.63 21.30
C MET A 1 20.96 -48.54 22.33
N ARG A 2 21.35 -47.32 21.92
CA ARG A 2 21.54 -46.19 22.84
C ARG A 2 20.15 -45.68 23.28
N LYS A 3 19.81 -45.86 24.56
CA LYS A 3 18.61 -45.27 25.17
C LYS A 3 18.77 -43.75 25.20
N THR A 4 17.98 -43.03 24.41
CA THR A 4 17.88 -41.56 24.49
C THR A 4 17.33 -41.19 25.87
N ARG A 5 18.20 -40.69 26.74
CA ARG A 5 17.84 -40.24 28.10
C ARG A 5 16.88 -39.06 27.96
N LYS A 6 15.66 -39.19 28.49
CA LYS A 6 14.70 -38.07 28.56
C LYS A 6 15.21 -37.08 29.61
N ILE A 7 15.86 -36.02 29.16
CA ILE A 7 16.35 -34.92 30.00
C ILE A 7 15.14 -34.19 30.62
N SER A 8 15.17 -34.02 31.94
CA SER A 8 14.11 -33.32 32.71
C SER A 8 14.00 -31.85 32.29
N ALA A 9 12.83 -31.24 32.46
CA ALA A 9 12.60 -29.83 32.10
C ALA A 9 13.56 -28.89 32.85
N GLU A 10 13.94 -29.24 34.07
CA GLU A 10 14.87 -28.50 34.93
C GLU A 10 16.33 -28.62 34.44
N GLU A 11 16.77 -29.81 34.05
CA GLU A 11 18.10 -30.02 33.46
C GLU A 11 18.26 -29.25 32.14
N LYS A 12 17.19 -29.16 31.34
CA LYS A 12 17.17 -28.33 30.11
C LYS A 12 17.25 -26.83 30.38
N LEU A 13 16.83 -26.36 31.56
CA LEU A 13 16.95 -24.95 31.94
C LEU A 13 18.37 -24.63 32.40
N TYR A 14 19.03 -25.55 33.12
CA TYR A 14 20.39 -25.36 33.62
C TYR A 14 21.47 -25.33 32.52
N VAL A 15 21.21 -26.00 31.40
CA VAL A 15 22.11 -26.05 30.22
C VAL A 15 21.73 -24.98 29.17
N ALA A 16 20.64 -24.23 29.37
CA ALA A 16 20.18 -23.27 28.38
C ALA A 16 21.07 -22.02 28.29
N SER A 17 21.33 -21.56 27.07
CA SER A 17 22.01 -20.28 26.84
C SER A 17 21.14 -19.10 27.31
N GLN A 18 21.78 -18.01 27.75
CA GLN A 18 21.11 -16.79 28.21
C GLN A 18 20.09 -16.26 27.19
N TRP A 19 20.39 -16.37 25.89
CA TRP A 19 19.47 -16.00 24.81
C TRP A 19 18.20 -16.87 24.78
N GLN A 20 18.33 -18.17 25.04
CA GLN A 20 17.19 -19.10 25.08
C GLN A 20 16.29 -18.80 26.28
N LEU A 21 16.86 -18.42 27.42
CA LEU A 21 16.11 -17.99 28.61
C LEU A 21 15.36 -16.67 28.34
N MET A 22 16.03 -15.68 27.73
CA MET A 22 15.41 -14.42 27.34
C MET A 22 14.26 -14.61 26.35
N TRP A 23 14.47 -15.41 25.29
CA TRP A 23 13.44 -15.66 24.28
C TRP A 23 12.21 -16.37 24.84
N ARG A 24 12.40 -17.33 25.76
CA ARG A 24 11.29 -17.98 26.47
C ARG A 24 10.51 -17.00 27.35
N LYS A 25 11.21 -16.09 28.05
CA LYS A 25 10.57 -15.04 28.85
C LYS A 25 9.80 -14.06 27.96
N PHE A 26 10.38 -13.64 26.83
CA PHE A 26 9.76 -12.76 25.84
C PHE A 26 8.48 -13.38 25.26
N ARG A 27 8.50 -14.64 24.84
CA ARG A 27 7.32 -15.35 24.32
C ARG A 27 6.19 -15.54 25.34
N ARG A 28 6.45 -15.37 26.63
CA ARG A 28 5.39 -15.43 27.65
C ARG A 28 4.53 -14.16 27.66
N HIS A 29 5.05 -13.03 27.19
CA HIS A 29 4.35 -11.75 27.14
C HIS A 29 3.60 -11.59 25.81
N LYS A 30 2.27 -11.74 25.85
CA LYS A 30 1.40 -11.61 24.66
C LYS A 30 1.53 -10.26 23.95
N LEU A 31 1.67 -9.17 24.72
CA LEU A 31 1.88 -7.82 24.16
C LEU A 31 3.22 -7.69 23.43
N ALA A 32 4.28 -8.31 23.96
CA ALA A 32 5.60 -8.27 23.35
C ALA A 32 5.63 -9.04 22.02
N ILE A 33 4.92 -10.17 21.94
CA ILE A 33 4.74 -10.90 20.69
C ILE A 33 3.95 -10.06 19.69
N LEU A 34 2.82 -9.47 20.10
CA LEU A 34 2.00 -8.66 19.20
C LEU A 34 2.79 -7.48 18.61
N GLY A 35 3.50 -6.74 19.46
CA GLY A 35 4.36 -5.63 19.02
C GLY A 35 5.48 -6.10 18.09
N GLY A 36 6.15 -7.20 18.43
CA GLY A 36 7.17 -7.80 17.58
C GLY A 36 6.64 -8.24 16.21
N THR A 37 5.43 -8.80 16.16
CA THR A 37 4.76 -9.20 14.92
C THR A 37 4.43 -7.99 14.05
N ILE A 38 3.88 -6.91 14.64
CA ILE A 38 3.58 -5.68 13.89
C ILE A 38 4.86 -5.10 13.28
N VAL A 39 5.93 -4.98 14.09
CA VAL A 39 7.22 -4.47 13.62
C VAL A 39 7.78 -5.34 12.50
N LEU A 40 7.70 -6.67 12.65
CA LEU A 40 8.15 -7.61 11.62
C LEU A 40 7.39 -7.40 10.29
N ILE A 41 6.07 -7.24 10.35
CA ILE A 41 5.25 -6.96 9.16
C ILE A 41 5.68 -5.66 8.49
N LEU A 42 5.89 -4.59 9.27
CA LEU A 42 6.35 -3.31 8.72
C LEU A 42 7.71 -3.43 8.03
N TYR A 43 8.67 -4.15 8.63
CA TYR A 43 9.97 -4.38 7.99
C TYR A 43 9.86 -5.19 6.69
N ILE A 44 8.98 -6.19 6.66
CA ILE A 44 8.71 -6.94 5.42
C ILE A 44 8.12 -6.00 4.36
N THR A 45 7.13 -5.17 4.70
CA THR A 45 6.57 -4.18 3.75
C THR A 45 7.64 -3.24 3.21
N VAL A 46 8.58 -2.78 4.06
CA VAL A 46 9.68 -1.90 3.62
C VAL A 46 10.64 -2.62 2.67
N ILE A 47 11.00 -3.88 2.92
CA ILE A 47 11.89 -4.65 2.05
C ILE A 47 11.26 -4.91 0.68
N PHE A 48 9.94 -5.05 0.63
CA PHE A 48 9.16 -5.27 -0.59
C PHE A 48 8.41 -4.00 -1.02
N CYS A 49 8.92 -2.81 -0.69
CA CYS A 49 8.23 -1.55 -0.96
C CYS A 49 7.95 -1.32 -2.44
N GLU A 50 8.84 -1.77 -3.33
CA GLU A 50 8.68 -1.65 -4.78
C GLU A 50 7.48 -2.42 -5.32
N PHE A 51 7.07 -3.52 -4.66
CA PHE A 51 5.87 -4.27 -5.00
C PHE A 51 4.59 -3.64 -4.43
N PHE A 52 4.69 -3.06 -3.23
CA PHE A 52 3.53 -2.49 -2.53
C PHE A 52 3.26 -1.02 -2.90
N SER A 53 4.24 -0.31 -3.44
CA SER A 53 4.09 1.09 -3.81
C SER A 53 3.22 1.23 -5.06
N PRO A 54 2.18 2.07 -5.05
CA PRO A 54 1.33 2.29 -6.22
C PRO A 54 1.94 3.22 -7.28
N TYR A 55 3.03 3.91 -6.97
CA TYR A 55 3.73 4.85 -7.87
C TYR A 55 5.21 4.96 -7.49
N GLU A 56 6.04 5.48 -8.40
CA GLU A 56 7.46 5.73 -8.16
C GLU A 56 7.67 7.01 -7.31
N ILE A 57 8.65 7.01 -6.39
CA ILE A 57 8.92 8.15 -5.50
C ILE A 57 9.37 9.40 -6.27
N TYR A 58 9.99 9.21 -7.44
CA TYR A 58 10.48 10.29 -8.29
C TYR A 58 9.43 10.80 -9.27
N GLU A 59 8.30 10.11 -9.41
CA GLU A 59 7.22 10.54 -10.27
C GLU A 59 6.41 11.64 -9.58
N ARG A 60 6.29 12.78 -10.27
CA ARG A 60 5.57 13.94 -9.76
C ARG A 60 4.60 14.45 -10.81
N HIS A 61 3.31 14.35 -10.52
CA HIS A 61 2.29 14.91 -11.38
C HIS A 61 2.00 16.37 -11.04
N MET A 62 2.88 17.27 -11.50
CA MET A 62 2.73 18.71 -11.24
C MET A 62 1.44 19.29 -11.82
N GLU A 63 0.95 18.76 -12.94
CA GLU A 63 -0.28 19.19 -13.62
C GLU A 63 -1.55 18.96 -12.79
N TYR A 64 -1.51 18.01 -11.83
CA TYR A 64 -2.64 17.70 -10.96
C TYR A 64 -2.51 18.31 -9.55
N THR A 65 -1.55 19.22 -9.35
CA THR A 65 -1.42 19.96 -8.09
C THR A 65 -2.64 20.85 -7.92
N TYR A 66 -3.50 20.54 -6.93
CA TYR A 66 -4.80 21.19 -6.68
C TYR A 66 -5.95 20.79 -7.61
N TYR A 67 -5.85 19.65 -8.28
CA TYR A 67 -7.00 19.12 -9.02
C TYR A 67 -8.15 18.79 -8.06
N PRO A 68 -9.40 19.19 -8.37
CA PRO A 68 -10.54 18.84 -7.53
C PRO A 68 -10.81 17.33 -7.58
N PRO A 69 -11.44 16.74 -6.54
CA PRO A 69 -11.89 15.36 -6.58
C PRO A 69 -12.81 15.13 -7.78
N GLN A 70 -12.45 14.17 -8.63
CA GLN A 70 -13.24 13.85 -9.82
C GLN A 70 -14.49 13.04 -9.44
N LYS A 71 -15.63 13.40 -10.03
CA LYS A 71 -16.89 12.68 -9.81
C LYS A 71 -16.96 11.45 -10.71
N ILE A 72 -17.48 10.36 -10.15
CA ILE A 72 -17.72 9.13 -10.87
C ILE A 72 -19.15 9.15 -11.40
N HIS A 73 -19.30 8.86 -12.69
CA HIS A 73 -20.56 8.84 -13.40
C HIS A 73 -20.88 7.43 -13.89
N PHE A 74 -22.16 7.07 -13.82
CA PHE A 74 -22.74 5.89 -14.48
C PHE A 74 -23.70 6.28 -15.61
N PHE A 75 -24.17 7.53 -15.60
CA PHE A 75 -25.09 8.06 -16.59
C PHE A 75 -24.42 9.16 -17.40
N ASP A 76 -24.60 9.09 -18.70
CA ASP A 76 -24.17 10.11 -19.66
C ASP A 76 -25.09 11.35 -19.64
N GLU A 77 -24.71 12.41 -20.36
CA GLU A 77 -25.58 13.57 -20.60
C GLU A 77 -26.93 13.19 -21.22
N GLU A 78 -26.91 12.23 -22.13
CA GLU A 78 -28.10 11.69 -22.78
C GLU A 78 -28.91 10.75 -21.86
N LYS A 79 -28.51 10.61 -20.59
CA LYS A 79 -29.07 9.67 -19.59
C LYS A 79 -28.93 8.20 -19.96
N ASN A 80 -28.02 7.89 -20.89
CA ASN A 80 -27.64 6.52 -21.19
C ASN A 80 -26.87 5.92 -20.01
N PHE A 81 -27.27 4.73 -19.58
CA PHE A 81 -26.60 4.02 -18.49
C PHE A 81 -25.40 3.24 -19.02
N HIS A 82 -24.24 3.45 -18.40
CA HIS A 82 -23.02 2.71 -18.66
C HIS A 82 -22.79 1.68 -17.55
N LEU A 83 -22.60 0.41 -17.94
CA LEU A 83 -22.27 -0.67 -17.00
C LEU A 83 -20.94 -0.41 -16.28
N ARG A 84 -20.01 0.28 -16.95
CA ARG A 84 -18.71 0.65 -16.39
C ARG A 84 -18.75 2.11 -15.94
N PRO A 85 -18.34 2.41 -14.70
CA PRO A 85 -18.22 3.80 -14.25
C PRO A 85 -17.14 4.53 -15.04
N PHE A 86 -17.35 5.82 -15.26
CA PHE A 86 -16.42 6.68 -15.97
C PHE A 86 -16.32 8.05 -15.30
N VAL A 87 -15.30 8.80 -15.68
CA VAL A 87 -15.03 10.16 -15.21
C VAL A 87 -14.92 11.07 -16.45
N TYR A 88 -15.45 12.28 -16.38
CA TYR A 88 -15.28 13.26 -17.44
C TYR A 88 -13.89 13.88 -17.43
N GLY A 89 -13.39 14.26 -18.61
CA GLY A 89 -12.22 15.13 -18.70
C GLY A 89 -12.44 16.42 -17.88
N ILE A 90 -11.37 17.03 -17.39
CA ILE A 90 -11.47 18.33 -16.72
C ILE A 90 -10.62 19.33 -17.49
N ASN A 91 -11.25 20.42 -17.89
CA ASN A 91 -10.57 21.57 -18.47
C ASN A 91 -10.25 22.58 -17.37
N MET A 92 -8.98 22.94 -17.28
CA MET A 92 -8.50 24.03 -16.42
C MET A 92 -8.49 25.33 -17.22
N LYS A 93 -9.20 26.35 -16.73
CA LYS A 93 -9.15 27.71 -17.27
C LYS A 93 -8.65 28.66 -16.20
N PHE A 94 -7.68 29.50 -16.56
CA PHE A 94 -7.16 30.50 -15.65
C PHE A 94 -7.94 31.80 -15.81
N ASP A 95 -8.60 32.26 -14.75
CA ASP A 95 -9.28 33.55 -14.75
C ASP A 95 -8.28 34.68 -14.47
N LEU A 96 -8.05 35.54 -15.45
CA LEU A 96 -7.11 36.66 -15.37
C LEU A 96 -7.58 37.78 -14.42
N ALA A 97 -8.86 37.83 -14.06
CA ALA A 97 -9.39 38.84 -13.15
C ALA A 97 -9.19 38.45 -11.68
N THR A 98 -9.40 37.17 -11.34
CA THR A 98 -9.29 36.67 -9.97
C THR A 98 -7.97 35.93 -9.69
N PHE A 99 -7.18 35.65 -10.74
CA PHE A 99 -5.99 34.80 -10.69
C PHE A 99 -6.26 33.41 -10.10
N THR A 100 -7.47 32.88 -10.34
CA THR A 100 -7.87 31.56 -9.87
C THR A 100 -7.99 30.56 -11.01
N ALA A 101 -7.64 29.32 -10.72
CA ALA A 101 -7.87 28.19 -11.62
C ALA A 101 -9.32 27.72 -11.48
N ILE A 102 -10.09 27.82 -12.56
CA ILE A 102 -11.45 27.31 -12.65
C ILE A 102 -11.40 25.97 -13.37
N TYR A 103 -11.85 24.92 -12.68
CA TYR A 103 -11.95 23.57 -13.23
C TYR A 103 -13.37 23.29 -13.67
N THR A 104 -13.55 22.91 -14.93
CA THR A 104 -14.86 22.57 -15.51
C THR A 104 -14.79 21.19 -16.15
N GLU A 105 -15.78 20.34 -15.88
CA GLU A 105 -15.91 19.05 -16.54
C GLU A 105 -16.15 19.25 -18.05
N ASP A 106 -15.29 18.64 -18.86
CA ASP A 106 -15.45 18.50 -20.31
C ASP A 106 -16.18 17.20 -20.62
N LYS A 107 -17.40 17.32 -21.11
CA LYS A 107 -18.28 16.19 -21.38
C LYS A 107 -18.04 15.53 -22.74
N SER A 108 -17.17 16.14 -23.56
CA SER A 108 -16.65 15.54 -24.80
C SER A 108 -15.78 14.32 -24.51
N GLU A 109 -15.02 14.34 -23.42
CA GLU A 109 -14.07 13.29 -23.07
C GLU A 109 -14.59 12.43 -21.92
N LYS A 110 -14.71 11.12 -22.17
CA LYS A 110 -15.14 10.13 -21.17
C LYS A 110 -14.01 9.14 -20.93
N ASN A 111 -13.48 9.15 -19.71
CA ASN A 111 -12.42 8.26 -19.27
C ASN A 111 -13.02 7.11 -18.43
N PRO A 112 -13.17 5.90 -18.98
CA PRO A 112 -13.72 4.77 -18.23
C PRO A 112 -12.75 4.32 -17.13
N ILE A 113 -13.29 3.94 -15.97
CA ILE A 113 -12.49 3.43 -14.85
C ILE A 113 -12.21 1.95 -15.07
N TYR A 114 -10.93 1.59 -15.01
CA TYR A 114 -10.47 0.22 -15.11
C TYR A 114 -10.02 -0.30 -13.74
N PHE A 115 -10.35 -1.55 -13.45
CA PHE A 115 -9.87 -2.27 -12.27
C PHE A 115 -8.69 -3.15 -12.66
N LEU A 116 -7.74 -3.32 -11.74
CA LEU A 116 -6.55 -4.19 -11.93
C LEU A 116 -5.73 -3.80 -13.16
N VAL A 117 -5.63 -2.50 -13.45
CA VAL A 117 -4.69 -2.00 -14.45
C VAL A 117 -3.27 -2.27 -14.01
N HIS A 118 -2.40 -2.51 -14.98
CA HIS A 118 -0.97 -2.51 -14.71
C HIS A 118 -0.56 -1.08 -14.44
N GLY A 119 0.04 -0.85 -13.26
CA GLY A 119 0.69 0.41 -12.94
C GLY A 119 2.06 0.51 -13.59
N ASP A 120 2.89 1.39 -13.07
CA ASP A 120 4.22 1.65 -13.60
C ASP A 120 5.13 0.41 -13.47
N GLU A 121 6.10 0.31 -14.37
CA GLU A 121 7.10 -0.75 -14.31
C GLU A 121 7.95 -0.57 -13.04
N TYR A 122 8.03 -1.63 -12.22
CA TYR A 122 8.89 -1.64 -11.03
C TYR A 122 9.95 -2.73 -11.16
N LYS A 123 11.12 -2.49 -10.56
CA LYS A 123 12.21 -3.44 -10.51
C LYS A 123 12.45 -3.87 -9.08
N LEU A 124 12.27 -5.15 -8.76
CA LEU A 124 12.51 -5.63 -7.41
C LEU A 124 14.02 -5.70 -7.13
N TRP A 125 14.47 -4.88 -6.18
CA TRP A 125 15.87 -4.69 -5.79
C TRP A 125 16.80 -4.36 -6.96
N ASN A 126 16.24 -3.76 -8.03
CA ASN A 126 16.94 -3.49 -9.29
C ASN A 126 17.45 -4.76 -10.04
N ILE A 127 16.84 -5.93 -9.80
CA ILE A 127 17.27 -7.22 -10.37
C ILE A 127 16.32 -7.72 -11.47
N PHE A 128 15.04 -7.35 -11.42
CA PHE A 128 13.99 -7.79 -12.36
C PHE A 128 13.46 -6.61 -13.17
#